data_AF-A0A6N9VJE0-F1
#
_entry.id   AF-A0A6N9VJE0-F1
#
_cell.length_a   1.000
_cell.length_b   1.000
_cell.length_c   1.000
_cell.angle_alpha   90.00
_cell.angle_beta   90.00
_cell.angle_gamma   90.00
#
_symmetry.space_group_name_H-M   'P 1'
#
loop_
_entity.id
_entity.type
_entity.pdbx_description
1 polymer ?
#
loop_
_entity_poly.entity_id
_entity_poly.type
_entity_poly.pdbx_seq_one_letter_code
_entity_poly.pdbx_strand_id
1 'polypeptide(L)'
;PRWMTERADEFRMLPGETLAGVVERYEEAAARTDEVIASVPDLSTTYALPEVPWHAPGEVRSVRRVIAHIIAETAQHAGHADIL
;
A
#
# COMPACT_ATOMS: atom_id res chain seq x y z
N PRO A 1 7.98 -24.51 0.81
CA PRO A 1 8.61 -23.84 1.97
C PRO A 1 7.57 -22.99 2.71
N ARG A 2 7.75 -22.70 4.00
CA ARG A 2 6.78 -21.93 4.80
C ARG A 2 6.40 -20.59 4.17
N TRP A 3 7.40 -19.85 3.67
CA TRP A 3 7.22 -18.56 2.99
C TRP A 3 6.28 -18.62 1.78
N MET A 4 6.21 -19.77 1.09
CA MET A 4 5.34 -19.94 -0.08
C MET A 4 3.88 -20.09 0.32
N THR A 5 3.63 -20.78 1.43
CA THR A 5 2.28 -20.92 2.00
C THR A 5 1.82 -19.60 2.62
N GLU A 6 2.69 -18.93 3.38
CA GLU A 6 2.42 -17.60 3.95
C GLU A 6 2.08 -16.59 2.84
N ARG A 7 2.84 -16.59 1.74
CA ARG A 7 2.54 -15.72 0.59
C ARG A 7 1.21 -16.04 -0.08
N ALA A 8 0.81 -17.30 -0.16
CA ALA A 8 -0.49 -17.68 -0.74
C ALA A 8 -1.66 -17.25 0.14
N ASP A 9 -1.46 -17.27 1.46
CA ASP A 9 -2.45 -16.86 2.46
C ASP A 9 -2.79 -15.36 2.39
N GLU A 10 -1.86 -14.51 1.93
CA GLU A 10 -2.09 -13.07 1.73
C GLU A 10 -3.13 -12.73 0.62
N PHE A 11 -3.46 -13.68 -0.25
CA PHE A 11 -4.40 -13.46 -1.38
C PHE A 11 -5.78 -14.10 -1.17
N ARG A 12 -6.09 -14.55 0.05
CA ARG A 12 -7.38 -15.14 0.40
C ARG A 12 -7.80 -14.72 1.81
N MET A 13 -9.10 -14.70 2.07
CA MET A 13 -9.58 -14.58 3.45
C MET A 13 -9.26 -15.87 4.23
N LEU A 14 -8.66 -15.72 5.40
CA LEU A 14 -8.32 -16.81 6.30
C LEU A 14 -9.50 -17.18 7.21
N PRO A 15 -9.48 -18.39 7.81
CA PRO A 15 -10.48 -18.77 8.81
C PRO A 15 -10.53 -17.74 9.95
N GLY A 16 -11.73 -17.17 10.19
CA GLY A 16 -11.96 -16.15 11.22
C GLY A 16 -11.95 -14.72 10.71
N GLU A 17 -11.51 -14.46 9.48
CA GLU A 17 -11.68 -13.15 8.84
C GLU A 17 -13.10 -12.97 8.30
N THR A 18 -13.58 -11.74 8.32
CA THR A 18 -14.88 -11.36 7.76
C THR A 18 -14.70 -10.28 6.71
N LEU A 19 -15.59 -10.23 5.72
CA LEU A 19 -15.54 -9.20 4.68
C LEU A 19 -15.62 -7.80 5.30
N ALA A 20 -16.54 -7.61 6.27
CA ALA A 20 -16.68 -6.35 6.99
C ALA A 20 -15.36 -5.95 7.69
N GLY A 21 -14.69 -6.89 8.36
CA GLY A 21 -13.40 -6.62 8.99
C GLY A 21 -12.28 -6.30 7.99
N VAL A 22 -12.29 -6.91 6.80
CA VAL A 22 -11.33 -6.57 5.73
C VAL A 22 -11.56 -5.14 5.23
N VAL A 23 -12.82 -4.75 5.02
CA VAL A 23 -13.18 -3.39 4.58
C VAL A 23 -12.84 -2.36 5.66
N GLU A 24 -13.18 -2.63 6.93
CA GLU A 24 -12.85 -1.75 8.05
C GLU A 24 -11.33 -1.50 8.15
N ARG A 25 -10.51 -2.56 8.05
CA ARG A 25 -9.04 -2.40 8.02
C ARG A 25 -8.54 -1.58 6.84
N TYR A 26 -9.19 -1.69 5.67
CA TYR A 26 -8.83 -0.87 4.51
C TYR A 26 -9.16 0.60 4.76
N GLU A 27 -10.33 0.90 5.33
CA GLU A 27 -10.73 2.26 5.70
C GLU A 27 -9.80 2.86 6.77
N GLU A 28 -9.39 2.08 7.77
CA GLU A 28 -8.38 2.51 8.77
C GLU A 28 -7.03 2.87 8.11
N ALA A 29 -6.57 2.05 7.15
CA ALA A 29 -5.33 2.32 6.42
C ALA A 29 -5.44 3.59 5.55
N ALA A 30 -6.60 3.82 4.93
CA ALA A 30 -6.87 5.02 4.16
C ALA A 30 -6.89 6.28 5.06
N ALA A 31 -7.62 6.23 6.18
CA ALA A 31 -7.67 7.33 7.14
C ALA A 31 -6.29 7.68 7.69
N ARG A 32 -5.48 6.68 8.05
CA ARG A 32 -4.11 6.91 8.49
C ARG A 32 -3.22 7.49 7.38
N THR A 33 -3.43 7.10 6.13
CA THR A 33 -2.72 7.68 5.00
C THR A 33 -3.06 9.17 4.85
N ASP A 34 -4.33 9.53 4.97
CA ASP A 34 -4.79 10.92 4.94
C ASP A 34 -4.19 11.75 6.08
N GLU A 35 -4.17 11.23 7.31
CA GLU A 35 -3.53 11.89 8.46
C GLU A 35 -2.05 12.17 8.22
N VAL A 36 -1.31 11.18 7.70
CA VAL A 36 0.12 11.32 7.39
C VAL A 36 0.32 12.39 6.32
N ILE A 37 -0.46 12.36 5.23
CA ILE A 37 -0.35 13.35 4.14
C ILE A 37 -0.68 14.75 4.65
N ALA A 38 -1.71 14.89 5.49
CA ALA A 38 -2.08 16.18 6.08
C ALA A 38 -1.01 16.72 7.04
N SER A 39 -0.19 15.85 7.63
CA SER A 39 0.87 16.23 8.56
C SER A 39 2.16 16.73 7.89
N VAL A 40 2.39 16.41 6.61
CA VAL A 40 3.63 16.82 5.93
C VAL A 40 3.54 18.27 5.43
N PRO A 41 4.61 19.08 5.61
CA PRO A 41 4.57 20.50 5.25
C PRO A 41 4.60 20.74 3.73
N ASP A 42 5.15 19.79 2.96
CA ASP A 42 5.26 19.85 1.50
C ASP A 42 5.26 18.44 0.92
N LEU A 43 4.48 18.21 -0.14
CA LEU A 43 4.47 16.93 -0.86
C LEU A 43 5.80 16.64 -1.58
N SER A 44 6.69 17.63 -1.70
CA SER A 44 8.03 17.49 -2.24
C SER A 44 9.02 16.92 -1.22
N THR A 45 8.67 16.83 0.07
CA THR A 45 9.49 16.18 1.11
C THR A 45 9.85 14.76 0.69
N THR A 46 11.13 14.41 0.82
CA THR A 46 11.69 13.11 0.43
C THR A 46 12.12 12.27 1.62
N TYR A 47 11.89 10.96 1.52
CA TYR A 47 12.36 9.97 2.49
C TYR A 47 13.31 8.98 1.80
N ALA A 48 14.37 8.57 2.50
CA ALA A 48 15.27 7.52 2.04
C ALA A 48 14.53 6.18 2.01
N LEU A 49 14.72 5.43 0.93
CA LEU A 49 14.27 4.05 0.85
C LEU A 49 15.21 3.13 1.61
N PRO A 50 14.71 1.98 2.11
CA PRO A 50 15.58 1.00 2.75
C PRO A 50 16.64 0.48 1.77
N GLU A 51 17.83 0.18 2.29
CA GLU A 51 18.92 -0.43 1.51
C GLU A 51 18.62 -1.92 1.25
N VAL A 52 17.95 -2.20 0.14
CA VAL A 52 17.59 -3.54 -0.32
C VAL A 52 17.97 -3.72 -1.80
N PRO A 53 18.22 -4.95 -2.29
CA PRO A 53 18.84 -5.19 -3.59
C PRO A 53 18.10 -4.63 -4.82
N TRP A 54 16.81 -4.30 -4.68
CA TRP A 54 15.97 -3.73 -5.75
C TRP A 54 15.81 -2.20 -5.67
N HIS A 55 16.42 -1.54 -4.69
CA HIS A 55 16.53 -0.08 -4.64
C HIS A 55 17.94 0.36 -5.05
N ALA A 56 18.03 1.48 -5.76
CA ALA A 56 19.33 2.06 -6.07
C ALA A 56 19.98 2.61 -4.77
N PRO A 57 21.32 2.61 -4.65
CA PRO A 57 21.98 3.16 -3.47
C PRO A 57 21.58 4.61 -3.20
N GLY A 58 21.18 4.93 -1.96
CA GLY A 58 20.76 6.28 -1.58
C GLY A 58 19.45 6.75 -2.24
N GLU A 59 18.64 5.83 -2.78
CA GLU A 59 17.39 6.19 -3.43
C GLU A 59 16.40 6.83 -2.46
N VAL A 60 15.75 7.90 -2.92
CA VAL A 60 14.72 8.60 -2.16
C VAL A 60 13.38 8.59 -2.90
N ARG A 61 12.29 8.79 -2.16
CA ARG A 61 10.95 9.02 -2.71
C ARG A 61 10.32 10.25 -2.07
N SER A 62 9.76 11.12 -2.90
CA SER A 62 8.91 12.21 -2.42
C SER A 62 7.54 11.70 -2.03
N VAL A 63 6.88 12.36 -1.07
CA VAL A 63 5.49 12.08 -0.69
C VAL A 63 4.58 12.14 -1.93
N ARG A 64 4.74 13.15 -2.79
CA ARG A 64 4.02 13.28 -4.07
C ARG A 64 4.13 12.02 -4.93
N ARG A 65 5.33 11.45 -5.06
CA ARG A 65 5.54 10.25 -5.87
C ARG A 65 4.87 9.02 -5.26
N VAL A 66 4.88 8.90 -3.92
CA VAL A 66 4.18 7.83 -3.21
C VAL A 66 2.67 7.93 -3.41
N ILE A 67 2.09 9.13 -3.25
CA ILE A 67 0.65 9.36 -3.46
C ILE A 67 0.23 9.00 -4.89
N ALA A 68 0.97 9.51 -5.88
CA ALA A 68 0.66 9.22 -7.29
C ALA A 68 0.70 7.72 -7.59
N HIS A 69 1.63 6.99 -6.97
CA HIS A 69 1.72 5.54 -7.10
C HIS A 69 0.51 4.84 -6.47
N ILE A 70 0.13 5.19 -5.23
CA ILE A 70 -1.04 4.61 -4.55
C ILE A 70 -2.32 4.81 -5.38
N ILE A 71 -2.53 6.01 -5.94
CA ILE A 71 -3.69 6.30 -6.79
C ILE A 71 -3.69 5.41 -8.05
N ALA A 72 -2.54 5.30 -8.73
CA ALA A 72 -2.42 4.51 -9.94
C ALA A 72 -2.67 3.01 -9.69
N GLU A 73 -2.07 2.44 -8.64
CA GLU A 73 -2.27 1.03 -8.26
C GLU A 73 -3.72 0.77 -7.87
N THR A 74 -4.33 1.66 -7.08
CA THR A 74 -5.75 1.54 -6.69
C THR A 74 -6.66 1.53 -7.91
N ALA A 75 -6.43 2.44 -8.87
CA ALA A 75 -7.19 2.49 -10.11
C ALA A 75 -6.99 1.23 -10.97
N GLN A 76 -5.76 0.72 -11.07
CA GLN A 76 -5.47 -0.50 -11.82
C GLN A 76 -6.17 -1.72 -11.23
N HIS A 77 -6.18 -1.86 -9.90
CA HIS A 77 -6.83 -2.97 -9.23
C HIS A 77 -8.36 -2.87 -9.21
N ALA A 78 -8.92 -1.67 -9.01
CA ALA A 78 -10.36 -1.45 -9.09
C ALA A 78 -10.88 -1.74 -10.51
N GLY A 79 -10.15 -1.32 -11.55
CA GLY A 79 -10.52 -1.61 -12.94
C GLY A 79 -10.55 -3.10 -13.27
N HIS A 80 -9.74 -3.94 -12.60
CA HIS A 80 -9.86 -5.40 -12.74
C HIS A 80 -11.16 -5.95 -12.11
N ALA A 81 -11.70 -5.31 -11.08
CA ALA A 81 -12.98 -5.71 -10.48
C ALA A 81 -14.17 -5.28 -11.36
N ASP A 82 -14.05 -4.19 -12.11
CA ASP A 82 -15.09 -3.69 -13.02
C ASP A 82 -15.37 -4.60 -14.24
N ILE A 83 -14.47 -5.54 -14.53
CA ILE A 83 -14.57 -6.49 -15.67
C ILE A 83 -14.96 -7.92 -15.28
N LEU A 84 -15.27 -8.17 -14.00
CA LEU A 84 -15.76 -9.45 -13.47
C LEU A 84 -17.29 -9.49 -13.45
#